data_AF-A0A8S0X350-F1
#
_entry.id   AF-A0A8S0X350-F1
#
_cell.length_a   1.000
_cell.length_b   1.000
_cell.length_c   1.000
_cell.angle_alpha   90.00
_cell.angle_beta   90.00
_cell.angle_gamma   90.00
#
_symmetry.space_group_name_H-M   'P 1'
#
loop_
_entity.id
_entity.type
_entity.pdbx_description
1 polymer ?
#
loop_
_entity_poly.entity_id
_entity_poly.type
_entity_poly.pdbx_seq_one_letter_code
_entity_poly.pdbx_strand_id
1 'polypeptide(L)'
;MYFPDLPGCVSMGDNFHHAQTMAAEALGLHLWGMEKDGDVTANPTQPPFEDIPAGAIIVPVTIFPEVVKDEMDNRSVKTNITLPAWLKELAEKQGVNFSQITQAALKEYLGVDRP
;
A
#
# COMPACT_ATOMS: atom_id res chain seq x y z
N MET A 1 6.43 -9.79 -15.46
CA MET A 1 6.01 -8.53 -16.09
C MET A 1 6.77 -7.39 -15.46
N TYR A 2 7.07 -6.37 -16.25
CA TYR A 2 7.79 -5.19 -15.80
C TYR A 2 7.18 -3.96 -16.47
N PHE A 3 7.35 -2.81 -15.84
CA PHE A 3 6.88 -1.53 -16.36
C PHE A 3 8.10 -0.71 -16.81
N PRO A 4 8.33 -0.50 -18.12
CA PRO A 4 9.51 0.23 -18.61
C PRO A 4 9.63 1.64 -18.02
N ASP A 5 8.48 2.32 -17.84
CA ASP A 5 8.42 3.68 -17.30
C ASP A 5 8.63 3.75 -15.77
N LEU A 6 8.60 2.61 -15.08
CA LEU A 6 8.72 2.52 -13.62
C LEU A 6 9.78 1.47 -13.25
N PRO A 7 11.07 1.84 -13.31
CA PRO A 7 12.17 0.94 -12.97
C PRO A 7 12.01 0.32 -11.57
N GLY A 8 12.15 -0.99 -11.47
CA GLY A 8 11.97 -1.74 -10.23
C GLY A 8 10.53 -2.18 -9.95
N CYS A 9 9.53 -1.71 -10.72
CA CYS A 9 8.18 -2.25 -10.67
C CYS A 9 8.12 -3.56 -11.50
N VAL A 10 8.24 -4.70 -10.82
CA VAL A 10 8.27 -6.03 -11.43
C VAL A 10 7.33 -6.96 -10.67
N SER A 11 6.57 -7.76 -11.42
CA SER A 11 5.67 -8.78 -10.86
C SER A 11 5.73 -10.07 -11.66
N MET A 12 5.27 -11.17 -11.06
CA MET A 12 5.14 -12.47 -11.74
C MET A 12 3.85 -13.15 -11.29
N GLY A 13 3.33 -14.06 -12.11
CA GLY A 13 2.19 -14.89 -11.78
C GLY A 13 2.25 -16.21 -12.56
N ASP A 14 1.58 -17.24 -12.03
CA ASP A 14 1.68 -18.62 -12.53
C ASP A 14 0.98 -18.83 -13.88
N ASN A 15 0.09 -17.92 -14.25
CA ASN A 15 -0.64 -17.91 -15.52
C ASN A 15 -0.94 -16.47 -15.95
N PHE A 16 -1.45 -16.28 -17.17
CA PHE A 16 -1.69 -14.96 -17.74
C PHE A 16 -2.65 -14.08 -16.92
N HIS A 17 -3.70 -14.66 -16.34
CA HIS A 17 -4.64 -13.90 -15.50
C HIS A 17 -4.01 -13.52 -14.16
N HIS A 18 -3.36 -14.48 -13.49
CA HIS A 18 -2.65 -14.22 -12.24
C HIS A 18 -1.55 -13.17 -12.45
N ALA A 19 -0.80 -13.25 -13.54
CA ALA A 19 0.20 -12.25 -13.90
C ALA A 19 -0.45 -10.86 -13.96
N GLN A 20 -1.53 -10.66 -14.72
CA GLN A 20 -2.23 -9.37 -14.82
C GLN A 20 -2.65 -8.81 -13.46
N THR A 21 -3.22 -9.64 -12.59
CA THR A 21 -3.56 -9.23 -11.22
C THR A 21 -2.32 -8.76 -10.46
N MET A 22 -1.24 -9.53 -10.50
CA MET A 22 0.02 -9.18 -9.84
C MET A 22 0.68 -7.93 -10.44
N ALA A 23 0.49 -7.63 -11.73
CA ALA A 23 0.90 -6.34 -12.31
C ALA A 23 0.13 -5.18 -11.71
N ALA A 24 -1.20 -5.29 -11.64
CA ALA A 24 -2.04 -4.22 -11.12
C ALA A 24 -1.69 -3.91 -9.66
N GLU A 25 -1.51 -4.94 -8.84
CA GLU A 25 -1.06 -4.80 -7.45
C GLU A 25 0.34 -4.17 -7.35
N ALA A 26 1.32 -4.69 -8.09
CA ALA A 26 2.68 -4.16 -8.06
C ALA A 26 2.74 -2.70 -8.52
N LEU A 27 2.00 -2.35 -9.58
CA LEU A 27 1.90 -0.99 -10.08
C LEU A 27 1.28 -0.06 -9.04
N GLY A 28 0.15 -0.46 -8.44
CA GLY A 28 -0.52 0.32 -7.40
C GLY A 28 0.38 0.60 -6.20
N LEU A 29 1.03 -0.44 -5.66
CA LEU A 29 1.91 -0.31 -4.51
C LEU A 29 3.17 0.51 -4.82
N HIS A 30 3.72 0.35 -6.02
CA HIS A 30 4.90 1.11 -6.45
C HIS A 30 4.60 2.61 -6.55
N LEU A 31 3.47 2.99 -7.18
CA LEU A 31 3.06 4.39 -7.26
C LEU A 31 2.74 4.98 -5.88
N TRP A 32 2.09 4.21 -4.99
CA TRP A 32 1.86 4.65 -3.62
C TRP A 32 3.18 4.91 -2.87
N GLY A 33 4.17 4.02 -3.03
CA GLY A 33 5.50 4.20 -2.44
C GLY A 33 6.19 5.48 -2.96
N MET A 34 6.21 5.67 -4.28
CA MET A 34 6.75 6.87 -4.91
C MET A 34 6.09 8.15 -4.39
N GLU A 35 4.76 8.17 -4.25
CA GLU A 35 4.05 9.32 -3.70
C GLU A 35 4.47 9.62 -2.24
N LYS A 36 4.67 8.59 -1.41
CA LYS A 36 5.15 8.75 -0.02
C LYS A 36 6.57 9.31 0.04
N ASP A 37 7.40 8.95 -0.93
CA ASP A 37 8.79 9.43 -1.04
C ASP A 37 8.87 10.84 -1.68
N GLY A 38 7.76 11.35 -2.21
CA GLY A 38 7.68 12.66 -2.86
C GLY A 38 8.17 12.66 -4.31
N ASP A 39 8.26 11.48 -4.92
CA ASP A 39 8.70 11.31 -6.30
C ASP A 39 7.60 11.74 -7.29
N VAL A 40 8.03 12.28 -8.43
CA VAL A 40 7.13 12.66 -9.52
C VAL A 40 7.01 11.50 -10.49
N THR A 41 5.78 11.09 -10.78
CA THR A 41 5.51 10.08 -11.80
C THR A 41 5.29 10.75 -13.15
N ALA A 42 5.94 10.21 -14.19
CA ALA A 42 5.72 10.65 -15.57
C ALA A 42 4.46 9.97 -16.14
N ASN A 43 3.88 10.57 -17.18
CA ASN A 43 2.81 9.92 -17.93
C ASN A 43 3.32 8.65 -18.61
N PRO A 44 2.50 7.58 -18.68
CA PRO A 44 2.89 6.34 -19.36
C PRO A 44 3.25 6.58 -20.82
N THR A 45 4.29 5.89 -21.31
CA THR A 45 4.69 5.89 -22.71
C THR A 45 3.52 5.42 -23.58
N GLN A 46 3.27 6.12 -24.69
CA GLN A 46 2.18 5.84 -25.63
C GLN A 46 2.70 5.03 -26.83
N PRO A 47 1.85 4.21 -27.49
CA PRO A 47 2.24 3.51 -28.71
C PRO A 47 2.59 4.49 -29.84
N PRO A 48 3.47 4.10 -30.79
CA PRO A 48 4.10 2.78 -30.91
C PRO A 48 5.21 2.54 -29.87
N PHE A 49 5.31 1.32 -29.37
CA PHE A 49 6.35 0.92 -28.42
C PHE A 49 7.59 0.39 -29.15
N GLU A 50 8.76 0.78 -28.69
CA GLU A 50 10.06 0.37 -29.22
C GLU A 50 10.72 -0.68 -28.30
N ASP A 51 11.75 -1.37 -28.78
CA ASP A 51 12.58 -2.31 -28.01
C ASP A 51 11.85 -3.47 -27.29
N ILE A 52 10.78 -3.98 -27.90
CA ILE A 52 10.02 -5.13 -27.37
C ILE A 52 10.83 -6.42 -27.57
N PRO A 53 11.12 -7.20 -26.50
CA PRO A 53 11.82 -8.47 -26.62
C PRO A 53 11.05 -9.48 -27.51
N ALA A 54 11.78 -10.28 -28.28
CA ALA A 54 11.18 -11.31 -29.12
C ALA A 54 10.33 -12.30 -28.28
N GLY A 55 9.07 -12.46 -28.66
CA GLY A 55 8.11 -13.32 -27.95
C GLY A 55 7.42 -12.66 -26.74
N ALA A 56 7.72 -11.39 -26.43
CA ALA A 56 6.97 -10.64 -25.45
C ALA A 56 5.63 -10.16 -26.01
N ILE A 57 4.68 -9.96 -25.10
CA ILE A 57 3.37 -9.37 -25.39
C ILE A 57 3.20 -8.11 -24.55
N ILE A 58 2.58 -7.09 -25.13
CA ILE A 58 2.23 -5.85 -24.43
C ILE A 58 0.78 -5.96 -23.96
N VAL A 59 0.57 -5.66 -22.68
CA VAL A 59 -0.76 -5.70 -22.05
C VAL A 59 -0.98 -4.38 -21.31
N PRO A 60 -2.08 -3.66 -21.58
CA PRO A 60 -2.42 -2.48 -20.79
C PRO A 60 -2.83 -2.90 -19.38
N VAL A 61 -2.31 -2.20 -18.37
CA VAL A 61 -2.67 -2.40 -16.96
C VAL A 61 -3.34 -1.12 -16.46
N THR A 62 -4.54 -1.26 -15.89
CA THR A 62 -5.30 -0.14 -15.32
C THR A 62 -5.38 -0.31 -13.82
N ILE A 63 -5.17 0.78 -13.09
CA ILE A 63 -5.31 0.84 -11.63
C ILE A 63 -6.07 2.10 -11.24
N PHE A 64 -6.57 2.13 -10.01
CA PHE A 64 -7.17 3.30 -9.37
C PHE A 64 -6.28 3.72 -8.21
N PRO A 65 -5.32 4.65 -8.40
CA PRO A 65 -4.33 5.00 -7.38
C PRO A 65 -4.96 5.42 -6.05
N GLU A 66 -6.06 6.18 -6.09
CA GLU A 66 -6.77 6.63 -4.89
C GLU A 66 -7.29 5.47 -4.04
N VAL A 67 -7.77 4.39 -4.67
CA VAL A 67 -8.25 3.20 -3.93
C VAL A 67 -7.09 2.50 -3.23
N VAL A 68 -5.95 2.33 -3.93
CA VAL A 68 -4.76 1.72 -3.33
C VAL A 68 -4.22 2.58 -2.19
N LYS A 69 -4.23 3.90 -2.37
CA LYS A 69 -3.80 4.86 -1.35
C LYS A 69 -4.70 4.79 -0.11
N ASP A 70 -6.01 4.81 -0.29
CA ASP A 70 -6.95 4.69 0.82
C ASP A 70 -6.79 3.36 1.56
N GLU A 71 -6.60 2.24 0.86
CA GLU A 71 -6.34 0.94 1.48
C GLU A 71 -5.02 0.91 2.26
N MET A 72 -3.95 1.48 1.68
CA MET A 72 -2.62 1.46 2.29
C MET A 72 -2.50 2.43 3.46
N ASP A 73 -3.12 3.61 3.39
CA ASP A 73 -3.06 4.63 4.43
C ASP A 73 -3.93 4.29 5.64
N ASN A 74 -5.02 3.54 5.44
CA ASN A 74 -5.94 3.15 6.52
C ASN A 74 -5.69 1.75 7.10
N ARG A 75 -4.66 1.03 6.62
CA ARG A 75 -4.35 -0.29 7.15
C ARG A 75 -3.95 -0.23 8.63
N SER A 76 -4.46 -1.16 9.41
CA SER A 76 -4.05 -1.29 10.81
C SER A 76 -2.60 -1.79 10.91
N VAL A 77 -1.76 -1.06 11.63
CA VAL A 77 -0.37 -1.44 11.90
C VAL A 77 -0.22 -1.85 13.36
N LYS A 78 0.46 -2.97 13.61
CA LYS A 78 0.76 -3.41 14.97
C LYS A 78 1.82 -2.52 15.60
N THR A 79 1.47 -1.89 16.71
CA THR A 79 2.38 -1.04 17.50
C THR A 79 2.66 -1.70 18.85
N ASN A 80 3.94 -1.74 19.24
CA ASN A 80 4.34 -2.14 20.58
C ASN A 80 4.47 -0.89 21.46
N ILE A 81 3.82 -0.88 22.62
CA ILE A 81 3.86 0.23 23.58
C ILE A 81 4.39 -0.25 24.93
N THR A 82 5.05 0.64 25.67
CA THR A 82 5.55 0.37 27.02
C THR A 82 4.60 0.99 28.04
N LEU A 83 4.13 0.19 29.01
CA LEU A 83 3.20 0.61 30.06
C LEU A 83 3.73 0.20 31.44
N PRO A 84 3.40 0.95 32.50
CA PRO A 84 3.60 0.48 33.88
C PRO A 84 2.86 -0.85 34.12
N ALA A 85 3.51 -1.80 34.78
CA ALA A 85 2.96 -3.14 35.00
C ALA A 85 1.58 -3.12 35.69
N TRP A 86 1.41 -2.29 36.71
CA TRP A 86 0.15 -2.14 37.44
C TRP A 86 -1.01 -1.70 36.53
N LEU A 87 -0.74 -0.86 35.53
CA LEU A 87 -1.75 -0.33 34.62
C LEU A 87 -2.16 -1.40 33.60
N LYS A 88 -1.18 -2.13 33.06
CA LYS A 88 -1.43 -3.27 32.15
C LYS A 88 -2.29 -4.33 32.84
N GLU A 89 -1.92 -4.74 34.05
CA GLU A 89 -2.67 -5.74 34.82
C GLU A 89 -4.10 -5.28 35.15
N LEU A 90 -4.29 -4.01 35.54
CA LEU A 90 -5.61 -3.46 35.81
C LEU A 90 -6.49 -3.44 34.56
N ALA A 91 -5.94 -3.00 33.42
CA ALA A 91 -6.63 -2.95 32.15
C ALA A 91 -7.02 -4.36 31.65
N GLU A 92 -6.11 -5.34 31.76
CA GLU A 92 -6.38 -6.73 31.40
C GLU A 92 -7.47 -7.35 32.28
N LYS A 93 -7.44 -7.11 33.61
CA LYS A 93 -8.49 -7.57 34.55
C LYS A 93 -9.87 -7.00 34.22
N GLN A 94 -9.92 -5.79 33.68
CA GLN A 94 -11.17 -5.13 33.29
C GLN A 94 -11.58 -5.42 31.84
N GLY A 95 -10.83 -6.22 31.09
CA GLY A 95 -11.15 -6.57 29.70
C GLY A 95 -11.02 -5.39 28.73
N VAL A 96 -10.11 -4.46 29.02
CA VAL A 96 -9.92 -3.24 28.22
C VAL A 96 -9.37 -3.56 26.83
N ASN A 97 -9.95 -2.94 25.80
CA ASN A 97 -9.41 -2.96 24.44
C ASN A 97 -8.32 -1.90 24.28
N PHE A 98 -7.06 -2.32 24.41
CA PHE A 98 -5.89 -1.44 24.27
C PHE A 98 -5.84 -0.73 22.91
N SER A 99 -6.20 -1.42 21.83
CA SER A 99 -6.15 -0.83 20.49
C SER A 99 -7.15 0.32 20.37
N GLN A 100 -8.40 0.09 20.80
CA GLN A 100 -9.45 1.11 20.76
C GLN A 100 -9.12 2.32 21.63
N ILE A 101 -8.66 2.10 22.88
CA ILE A 101 -8.30 3.21 23.77
C ILE A 101 -7.13 4.00 23.20
N THR A 102 -6.09 3.33 22.68
CA THR A 102 -4.92 4.02 22.14
C THR A 102 -5.30 4.83 20.89
N GLN A 103 -6.12 4.28 20.01
CA GLN A 103 -6.62 5.00 18.83
C GLN A 103 -7.43 6.23 19.23
N ALA A 104 -8.38 6.09 20.18
CA ALA A 104 -9.19 7.21 20.65
C ALA A 104 -8.34 8.31 21.27
N ALA A 105 -7.40 7.96 22.15
CA ALA A 105 -6.50 8.91 22.80
C ALA A 105 -5.59 9.64 21.80
N LEU A 106 -5.08 8.94 20.78
CA LEU A 106 -4.26 9.55 19.73
C LEU A 106 -5.08 10.48 18.83
N LYS A 107 -6.31 10.07 18.43
CA LYS A 107 -7.23 10.90 17.64
C LYS A 107 -7.59 12.19 18.38
N GLU A 108 -7.92 12.07 19.68
CA GLU A 108 -8.20 13.21 20.55
C GLU A 108 -6.98 14.14 20.69
N TYR A 109 -5.80 13.58 20.98
CA TYR A 109 -4.57 14.36 21.15
C TYR A 109 -4.15 15.12 19.87
N LEU A 110 -4.30 14.48 18.71
CA LEU A 110 -3.94 15.06 17.41
C LEU A 110 -5.05 15.96 16.83
N GLY A 111 -6.26 15.95 17.41
CA GLY A 111 -7.41 16.69 16.89
C GLY A 111 -7.88 16.20 15.52
N VAL A 112 -7.78 14.88 15.27
CA VAL A 112 -8.17 14.27 13.99
C VAL A 112 -9.34 13.32 14.15
N ASP A 113 -10.27 13.37 13.21
CA ASP A 113 -11.43 12.47 13.14
C ASP A 113 -11.44 11.77 11.77
N ARG A 114 -10.38 10.99 11.52
CA ARG A 114 -10.31 10.06 10.39
C ARG A 114 -10.87 8.71 10.83
N PRO A 115 -11.56 7.98 9.95
CA PRO A 115 -12.01 6.60 10.24
C PRO A 115 -10.84 5.74 10.74
#